data_AF-A0A3B0TLT6-F1
#
_entry.id   AF-A0A3B0TLT6-F1
#
_cell.length_a   1.000
_cell.length_b   1.000
_cell.length_c   1.000
_cell.angle_alpha   90.00
_cell.angle_beta   90.00
_cell.angle_gamma   90.00
#
_symmetry.space_group_name_H-M   'P 1'
#
loop_
_entity.id
_entity.type
_entity.pdbx_description
1 polymer ?
#
loop_
_entity_poly.entity_id
_entity_poly.type
_entity_poly.pdbx_seq_one_letter_code
_entity_poly.pdbx_strand_id
1 'polypeptide(L)'
;MKNKKPLIIGIAVFILIFELGIKPHLFKRDTFKKMTAILSFWKEGSFSDVLYYFENKNNSLPTYALSSYLIKKHKIQKKKGGKIAVFIVTLNFPNTDMFPSGKDWEIIMSNRAGGWKITSINLTKN
;
A
#
# COMPACT_ATOMS: atom_id res chain seq x y z
N MET A 1 -19.52 -47.39 -4.85
CA MET A 1 -18.93 -46.16 -4.26
C MET A 1 -18.39 -45.27 -5.38
N LYS A 2 -18.98 -44.09 -5.63
CA LYS A 2 -18.47 -43.18 -6.68
C LYS A 2 -17.05 -42.75 -6.32
N ASN A 3 -16.09 -42.91 -7.23
CA ASN A 3 -14.71 -42.45 -7.05
C ASN A 3 -14.72 -40.93 -6.80
N LYS A 4 -14.55 -40.52 -5.54
CA LYS A 4 -14.48 -39.09 -5.14
C LYS A 4 -13.10 -38.47 -5.41
N LYS A 5 -12.11 -39.27 -5.83
CA LYS A 5 -10.73 -38.83 -6.15
C LYS A 5 -10.66 -37.65 -7.13
N PRO A 6 -11.33 -37.65 -8.30
CA PRO A 6 -11.29 -36.51 -9.22
C PRO A 6 -11.89 -35.22 -8.63
N LEU A 7 -12.91 -35.32 -7.77
CA LEU A 7 -13.50 -34.17 -7.08
C LEU A 7 -12.50 -33.55 -6.10
N ILE A 8 -11.79 -34.37 -5.32
CA ILE A 8 -10.78 -33.92 -4.36
C ILE A 8 -9.61 -33.24 -5.08
N ILE A 9 -9.15 -33.83 -6.19
CA ILE A 9 -8.08 -33.24 -7.02
C ILE A 9 -8.52 -31.89 -7.59
N GLY A 10 -9.75 -31.78 -8.11
CA GLY A 10 -10.30 -30.53 -8.62
C GLY A 10 -10.32 -29.41 -7.56
N ILE A 11 -10.75 -29.73 -6.33
CA ILE A 11 -10.75 -28.78 -5.21
C ILE A 11 -9.32 -28.35 -4.85
N ALA A 12 -8.38 -29.30 -4.78
CA ALA A 12 -6.98 -29.00 -4.46
C ALA A 12 -6.33 -28.07 -5.51
N VAL A 13 -6.55 -28.33 -6.79
CA VAL A 13 -6.05 -27.47 -7.89
C VAL A 13 -6.69 -26.09 -7.82
N PHE A 14 -7.99 -25.99 -7.57
CA PHE A 14 -8.67 -24.70 -7.42
C PHE A 14 -8.12 -23.88 -6.26
N ILE A 15 -7.90 -24.50 -5.10
CA ILE A 15 -7.29 -23.85 -3.93
C ILE A 15 -5.88 -23.36 -4.29
N LEU A 16 -5.10 -24.16 -5.02
CA LEU A 16 -3.73 -23.80 -5.41
C LEU A 16 -3.71 -22.57 -6.33
N ILE A 17 -4.57 -22.54 -7.34
CA ILE A 17 -4.72 -21.40 -8.26
C ILE A 17 -5.19 -20.15 -7.50
N PHE A 18 -6.13 -20.31 -6.57
CA PHE A 18 -6.65 -19.20 -5.78
C PHE A 18 -5.56 -18.61 -4.87
N GLU A 19 -4.82 -19.45 -4.14
CA GLU A 19 -3.79 -19.02 -3.19
C GLU A 19 -2.54 -18.45 -3.87
N LEU A 20 -2.12 -19.02 -5.00
CA LEU A 20 -0.89 -18.61 -5.70
C LEU A 20 -1.13 -17.53 -6.77
N GLY A 21 -2.30 -17.50 -7.38
CA GLY A 21 -2.62 -16.57 -8.47
C GLY A 21 -3.51 -15.42 -8.03
N ILE A 22 -4.78 -15.73 -7.75
CA ILE A 22 -5.84 -14.74 -7.58
C ILE A 22 -5.59 -13.88 -6.33
N LYS A 23 -5.35 -14.53 -5.20
CA LYS A 23 -5.23 -13.86 -3.90
C LYS A 23 -4.09 -12.82 -3.88
N PRO A 24 -2.84 -13.12 -4.30
CA PRO A 24 -1.79 -12.11 -4.39
C PRO A 24 -2.14 -10.92 -5.28
N HIS A 25 -2.82 -11.17 -6.40
CA HIS A 25 -3.25 -10.10 -7.31
C HIS A 25 -4.32 -9.19 -6.69
N LEU A 26 -5.30 -9.78 -5.99
CA LEU A 26 -6.31 -9.02 -5.25
C LEU A 26 -5.68 -8.13 -4.18
N PHE A 27 -4.70 -8.65 -3.44
CA PHE A 27 -3.97 -7.86 -2.44
C PHE A 27 -3.22 -6.69 -3.09
N LYS A 28 -2.52 -6.92 -4.21
CA LYS A 28 -1.84 -5.84 -4.95
C LYS A 28 -2.83 -4.76 -5.41
N ARG A 29 -3.99 -5.16 -5.93
CA ARG A 29 -4.99 -4.21 -6.39
C ARG A 29 -5.56 -3.37 -5.24
N ASP A 30 -5.87 -4.01 -4.12
CA ASP A 30 -6.41 -3.33 -2.95
C ASP A 30 -5.42 -2.33 -2.34
N THR A 31 -4.16 -2.73 -2.15
CA THR A 31 -3.11 -1.83 -1.63
C THR A 31 -2.87 -0.66 -2.56
N PHE A 32 -2.81 -0.91 -3.87
CA PHE A 32 -2.61 0.16 -4.85
C PHE A 32 -3.77 1.15 -4.88
N LYS A 33 -5.02 0.67 -4.82
CA LYS A 33 -6.21 1.53 -4.75
C LYS A 33 -6.19 2.41 -3.50
N LYS A 34 -5.85 1.84 -2.34
CA LYS A 34 -5.74 2.58 -1.08
C LYS A 34 -4.63 3.63 -1.13
N MET A 35 -3.45 3.27 -1.62
CA MET A 35 -2.34 4.23 -1.75
C MET A 35 -2.72 5.38 -2.69
N THR A 36 -3.35 5.08 -3.82
CA THR A 36 -3.82 6.10 -4.77
C THR A 36 -4.83 7.04 -4.10
N ALA A 37 -5.80 6.50 -3.34
CA ALA A 37 -6.75 7.31 -2.59
C ALA A 37 -6.06 8.22 -1.56
N ILE A 38 -5.11 7.68 -0.80
CA ILE A 38 -4.34 8.47 0.19
C ILE A 38 -3.60 9.62 -0.50
N LEU A 39 -2.89 9.35 -1.59
CA LEU A 39 -2.14 10.36 -2.32
C LEU A 39 -3.06 11.41 -2.97
N SER A 40 -4.25 11.01 -3.42
CA SER A 40 -5.27 11.94 -3.91
C SER A 40 -5.81 12.84 -2.80
N PHE A 41 -6.20 12.29 -1.63
CA PHE A 41 -6.61 13.10 -0.49
C PHE A 41 -5.51 14.06 -0.04
N TRP A 42 -4.26 13.63 -0.10
CA TRP A 42 -3.13 14.47 0.24
C TRP A 42 -2.90 15.58 -0.77
N LYS A 43 -3.08 15.30 -2.07
CA LYS A 43 -3.06 16.31 -3.13
C LYS A 43 -4.19 17.33 -2.99
N GLU A 44 -5.36 16.90 -2.53
CA GLU A 44 -6.54 17.75 -2.32
C GLU A 44 -6.46 18.58 -1.01
N GLY A 45 -5.50 18.28 -0.12
CA GLY A 45 -5.40 18.94 1.18
C GLY A 45 -6.39 18.39 2.22
N SER A 46 -6.99 17.23 1.98
CA SER A 46 -7.90 16.55 2.89
C SER A 46 -7.14 15.81 4.00
N PHE A 47 -6.45 16.55 4.87
CA PHE A 47 -5.51 15.98 5.85
C PHE A 47 -6.17 15.03 6.84
N SER A 48 -7.42 15.26 7.24
CA SER A 48 -8.16 14.35 8.12
C SER A 48 -8.29 12.96 7.52
N ASP A 49 -8.58 12.88 6.22
CA ASP A 49 -8.70 11.60 5.50
C ASP A 49 -7.34 10.93 5.35
N VAL A 50 -6.28 11.70 5.08
CA VAL A 50 -4.91 11.18 5.04
C VAL A 50 -4.50 10.61 6.40
N LEU A 51 -4.71 11.37 7.48
CA LEU A 51 -4.38 10.98 8.85
C LEU A 51 -5.12 9.73 9.31
N TYR A 52 -6.34 9.49 8.81
CA TYR A 52 -7.06 8.25 9.08
C TYR A 52 -6.25 7.02 8.66
N TYR A 53 -5.47 7.10 7.59
CA TYR A 53 -4.68 5.97 7.10
C TYR A 53 -3.35 5.77 7.84
N PHE A 54 -2.93 6.67 8.73
CA PHE A 54 -1.72 6.46 9.52
C PHE A 54 -1.99 5.56 10.73
N GLU A 55 -1.07 4.63 11.00
CA GLU A 55 -1.08 3.86 12.24
C GLU A 55 -0.78 4.77 13.44
N ASN A 56 0.18 5.67 13.28
CA ASN A 56 0.50 6.72 14.25
C ASN A 56 0.44 8.08 13.54
N LYS A 57 -0.46 8.96 14.00
CA LYS A 57 -0.66 10.30 13.41
C LYS A 57 0.60 11.16 13.47
N ASN A 58 1.49 10.93 14.45
CA ASN A 58 2.74 11.67 14.59
C ASN A 58 3.79 11.32 13.52
N ASN A 59 3.60 10.20 12.81
CA ASN A 59 4.47 9.80 11.71
C ASN A 59 4.01 10.39 10.37
N SER A 60 2.97 11.24 10.37
CA SER A 60 2.52 11.91 9.16
C SER A 60 3.50 12.99 8.73
N LEU A 61 3.75 13.04 7.42
CA LEU A 61 4.41 14.17 6.76
C LEU A 61 3.40 15.34 6.64
N PRO A 62 3.80 16.53 6.17
CA PRO A 62 3.25 17.82 6.59
C PRO A 62 1.79 18.10 6.24
N THR A 63 1.27 19.13 6.89
CA THR A 63 -0.07 19.73 6.78
C THR A 63 -0.32 20.51 5.49
N TYR A 64 0.42 20.26 4.40
CA TYR A 64 0.24 20.96 3.12
C TYR A 64 -0.08 19.99 1.99
N ALA A 65 -0.89 20.47 1.04
CA ALA A 65 -1.34 19.69 -0.09
C ALA A 65 -0.18 19.42 -1.06
N LEU A 66 -0.13 18.21 -1.63
CA LEU A 66 0.84 17.87 -2.68
C LEU A 66 0.49 18.62 -3.96
N SER A 67 1.48 19.13 -4.69
CA SER A 67 1.27 19.64 -6.05
C SER A 67 1.01 18.49 -7.02
N SER A 68 1.79 17.42 -6.91
CA SER A 68 1.60 16.18 -7.69
C SER A 68 2.32 15.00 -7.03
N TYR A 69 2.04 13.79 -7.53
CA TYR A 69 2.70 12.56 -7.07
C TYR A 69 2.85 11.58 -8.24
N LEU A 70 3.81 10.65 -8.12
CA LEU A 70 3.99 9.53 -9.05
C LEU A 70 4.35 8.26 -8.30
N ILE A 71 3.56 7.20 -8.45
CA ILE A 71 3.89 5.88 -7.89
C ILE A 71 4.85 5.17 -8.86
N LYS A 72 6.12 5.01 -8.48
CA LYS A 72 7.17 4.37 -9.29
C LYS A 72 7.21 2.86 -9.12
N LYS A 73 7.12 2.38 -7.87
CA LYS A 73 7.20 0.94 -7.56
C LYS A 73 6.18 0.58 -6.49
N HIS A 74 5.68 -0.65 -6.58
CA HIS A 74 4.78 -1.24 -5.60
C HIS A 74 5.12 -2.72 -5.44
N LYS A 75 5.48 -3.13 -4.22
CA LYS A 75 5.76 -4.52 -3.87
C LYS A 75 4.99 -4.93 -2.63
N ILE A 76 4.56 -6.19 -2.58
CA ILE A 76 4.02 -6.80 -1.37
C ILE A 76 5.06 -7.76 -0.82
N GLN A 77 5.33 -7.66 0.48
CA GLN A 77 6.24 -8.56 1.18
C GLN A 77 5.52 -9.22 2.36
N LYS A 78 5.94 -10.44 2.70
CA LYS A 78 5.57 -11.08 3.97
C LYS A 78 6.56 -10.62 5.04
N LYS A 79 6.06 -10.19 6.20
CA LYS A 79 6.86 -9.87 7.39
C LYS A 79 6.34 -10.71 8.55
N LYS A 80 7.18 -10.99 9.57
CA LYS A 80 6.70 -11.67 10.79
C LYS A 80 5.50 -10.87 11.35
N GLY A 81 4.34 -11.51 11.44
CA GLY A 81 3.09 -10.88 11.89
C GLY A 81 2.15 -10.36 10.80
N GLY A 82 2.46 -10.46 9.49
CA GLY A 82 1.50 -10.10 8.45
C GLY A 82 2.08 -9.83 7.06
N LYS A 83 1.29 -9.14 6.22
CA LYS A 83 1.72 -8.63 4.92
C LYS A 83 2.00 -7.14 5.03
N ILE A 84 3.07 -6.70 4.39
CA ILE A 84 3.37 -5.29 4.19
C ILE A 84 3.32 -4.97 2.69
N ALA A 85 2.91 -3.76 2.36
CA ALA A 85 3.01 -3.19 1.03
C ALA A 85 4.02 -2.04 1.09
N VAL A 86 4.96 -2.03 0.16
CA VAL A 86 5.99 -1.00 0.07
C VAL A 86 5.83 -0.31 -1.27
N PHE A 87 5.69 1.01 -1.20
CA PHE A 87 5.55 1.89 -2.35
C PHE A 87 6.75 2.81 -2.45
N ILE A 88 7.31 2.94 -3.64
CA ILE A 88 8.22 4.03 -3.95
C ILE A 88 7.42 5.06 -4.71
N VAL A 89 7.30 6.26 -4.15
CA VAL A 89 6.46 7.34 -4.67
C VAL A 89 7.31 8.61 -4.75
N THR A 90 7.30 9.27 -5.90
CA THR A 90 7.83 10.63 -6.01
C THR A 90 6.77 11.60 -5.53
N LEU A 91 7.08 12.44 -4.53
CA LEU A 91 6.16 13.44 -3.99
C LEU A 91 6.66 14.83 -4.39
N ASN A 92 5.77 15.63 -4.97
CA ASN A 92 6.05 17.02 -5.32
C ASN A 92 5.29 17.94 -4.37
N PHE A 93 6.03 18.65 -3.53
CA PHE A 93 5.52 19.66 -2.62
C PHE A 93 5.59 21.04 -3.27
N PRO A 94 4.62 21.94 -2.98
CA PRO A 94 4.60 23.29 -3.54
C PRO A 94 5.72 24.18 -3.02
N ASN A 95 6.18 23.96 -1.78
CA ASN A 95 7.32 24.65 -1.20
C ASN A 95 8.48 23.66 -1.01
N THR A 96 9.56 23.85 -1.76
CA THR A 96 10.75 22.98 -1.76
C THR A 96 11.61 23.11 -0.52
N ASP A 97 11.43 24.17 0.26
CA ASP A 97 12.35 24.53 1.34
C ASP A 97 12.07 23.74 2.62
N MET A 98 10.85 23.24 2.79
CA MET A 98 10.46 22.42 3.95
C MET A 98 10.62 20.92 3.71
N PHE A 99 10.35 20.45 2.49
CA PHE A 99 10.40 19.03 2.15
C PHE A 99 11.02 18.81 0.78
N PRO A 100 11.81 17.74 0.61
CA PRO A 100 12.45 17.42 -0.65
C PRO A 100 11.41 17.03 -1.72
N SER A 101 10.99 18.02 -2.49
CA SER A 101 10.10 17.89 -3.65
C SER A 101 10.82 17.18 -4.80
N GLY A 102 10.11 16.35 -5.56
CA GLY A 102 10.67 15.60 -6.70
C GLY A 102 11.56 14.43 -6.30
N LYS A 103 11.71 14.15 -5.00
CA LYS A 103 12.46 13.00 -4.49
C LYS A 103 11.56 11.78 -4.27
N ASP A 104 12.21 10.62 -4.25
CA ASP A 104 11.54 9.35 -4.04
C ASP A 104 11.38 9.05 -2.56
N TRP A 105 10.16 8.72 -2.16
CA TRP A 105 9.78 8.37 -0.81
C TRP A 105 9.35 6.92 -0.77
N GLU A 106 9.86 6.19 0.20
CA GLU A 106 9.39 4.85 0.54
C GLU A 106 8.25 4.96 1.54
N ILE A 107 7.05 4.56 1.13
CA ILE A 107 5.87 4.48 1.99
C ILE A 107 5.57 3.02 2.28
N ILE A 108 5.57 2.65 3.55
CA ILE A 108 5.27 1.28 4.00
C ILE A 108 3.89 1.26 4.63
N MET A 109 3.05 0.33 4.15
CA MET A 109 1.75 0.02 4.72
C MET A 109 1.76 -1.39 5.33
N SER A 110 1.09 -1.57 6.46
CA SER A 110 0.84 -2.89 7.05
C SER A 110 -0.66 -3.17 7.10
N ASN A 111 -1.05 -4.43 6.91
CA ASN A 111 -2.44 -4.84 7.04
C ASN A 111 -2.70 -5.32 8.48
N ARG A 112 -3.54 -4.60 9.23
CA ARG A 112 -3.98 -4.97 10.59
C ARG A 112 -5.51 -5.11 10.63
N ALA A 113 -6.08 -5.35 11.82
CA ALA A 113 -7.53 -5.54 12.01
C ALA A 113 -8.38 -4.39 11.43
N GLY A 114 -7.85 -3.16 11.37
CA GLY A 114 -8.48 -1.99 10.74
C GLY A 114 -8.15 -1.77 9.26
N GLY A 115 -7.60 -2.78 8.58
CA GLY A 115 -7.14 -2.72 7.19
C GLY A 115 -5.72 -2.19 7.04
N TRP A 116 -5.39 -1.75 5.82
CA TRP A 116 -4.08 -1.21 5.50
C TRP A 116 -3.87 0.18 6.09
N LYS A 117 -2.80 0.32 6.88
CA LYS A 117 -2.37 1.59 7.48
C LYS A 117 -0.91 1.88 7.14
N ILE A 118 -0.58 3.16 6.94
CA ILE A 118 0.79 3.65 6.78
C ILE A 118 1.50 3.51 8.13
N THR A 119 2.62 2.81 8.12
CA THR A 119 3.46 2.61 9.30
C THR A 119 4.69 3.51 9.29
N SER A 120 5.21 3.81 8.11
CA SER A 120 6.39 4.66 7.95
C SER A 120 6.42 5.31 6.58
N ILE A 121 6.98 6.51 6.54
CA ILE A 121 7.36 7.20 5.31
C ILE A 121 8.80 7.66 5.45
N ASN A 122 9.66 7.24 4.54
CA ASN A 122 11.09 7.54 4.58
C ASN A 122 11.53 8.13 3.24
N LEU A 123 12.42 9.11 3.27
CA LEU A 123 13.09 9.55 2.06
C LEU A 123 14.03 8.43 1.57
N THR A 124 13.90 8.06 0.30
CA THR A 124 14.81 7.08 -0.31
C THR A 124 16.16 7.76 -0.49
N LYS A 125 17.22 7.20 0.11
CA LYS A 125 18.59 7.60 -0.19
C LYS A 125 18.95 7.00 -1.54
N ASN A 126 18.87 7.81 -2.60
CA ASN A 126 19.58 7.53 -3.84
C ASN A 126 21.04 7.89 -3.69
#